data_AF-A0A674D748-F1
#
_entry.id   AF-A0A674D748-F1
#
_cell.length_a   1.000
_cell.length_b   1.000
_cell.length_c   1.000
_cell.angle_alpha   90.00
_cell.angle_beta   90.00
_cell.angle_gamma   90.00
#
_symmetry.space_group_name_H-M   'P 1'
#
loop_
_entity.id
_entity.type
_entity.pdbx_description
1 polymer ?
#
loop_
_entity_poly.entity_id
_entity_poly.type
_entity_poly.pdbx_seq_one_letter_code
_entity_poly.pdbx_strand_id
1 'polypeptide(L)'
;MYRGLDIITNKVMAEERALCSHDMISFMDPLVSSNTVVDFRNKALALISFTILLPVKLPSIVGGTNCYIESLLWRVDPELASMLHTEDAGKING
;
A
#
# COMPACT_ATOMS: atom_id res chain seq x y z
N MET A 1 0.09 -4.56 5.55
CA MET A 1 1.44 -3.99 5.35
C MET A 1 2.41 -4.33 6.48
N TYR A 2 2.02 -4.15 7.75
CA TYR A 2 2.90 -4.36 8.92
C TYR A 2 3.23 -5.83 9.21
N ARG A 3 4.43 -6.15 9.67
CA ARG A 3 4.83 -7.48 10.17
C ARG A 3 4.17 -7.81 11.51
N GLY A 4 4.01 -9.11 11.81
CA GLY A 4 3.64 -9.62 13.14
C GLY A 4 2.16 -9.51 13.54
N LEU A 5 1.34 -8.81 12.77
CA LEU A 5 -0.08 -8.56 13.08
C LEU A 5 -1.04 -9.46 12.27
N ASP A 6 -0.64 -10.70 12.00
CA ASP A 6 -1.25 -11.53 10.95
C ASP A 6 -2.74 -11.86 11.22
N ILE A 7 -3.09 -12.22 12.46
CA ILE A 7 -4.48 -12.55 12.84
C ILE A 7 -5.38 -11.31 12.77
N ILE A 8 -4.96 -10.20 13.38
CA ILE A 8 -5.79 -8.99 13.47
C ILE A 8 -5.90 -8.23 12.14
N THR A 9 -4.99 -8.47 11.20
CA THR A 9 -5.01 -7.86 9.86
C THR A 9 -5.52 -8.82 8.77
N ASN A 10 -6.12 -9.95 9.18
CA ASN A 10 -6.68 -10.97 8.29
C ASN A 10 -5.73 -11.34 7.14
N LYS A 11 -4.43 -11.52 7.44
CA LYS A 11 -3.48 -11.89 6.40
C LYS A 11 -3.71 -13.33 5.97
N VAL A 12 -3.62 -13.52 4.66
CA VAL A 12 -3.54 -14.84 4.01
C VAL A 12 -2.48 -15.70 4.69
N MET A 13 -2.83 -16.97 4.94
CA MET A 13 -1.96 -17.91 5.65
C MET A 13 -0.76 -18.30 4.80
N ALA A 14 0.26 -18.89 5.42
CA ALA A 14 1.51 -19.23 4.71
C ALA A 14 1.27 -20.22 3.55
N GLU A 15 0.32 -21.14 3.74
CA GLU A 15 -0.08 -22.15 2.77
C GLU A 15 -0.72 -21.51 1.53
N GLU A 16 -1.59 -20.52 1.72
CA GLU A 16 -2.26 -19.78 0.64
C GLU A 16 -1.27 -18.86 -0.09
N ARG A 17 -0.34 -18.24 0.66
CA ARG A 17 0.74 -17.43 0.08
C ARG A 17 1.72 -18.22 -0.76
N ALA A 18 1.82 -19.54 -0.58
CA ALA A 18 2.69 -20.38 -1.40
C ALA A 18 2.12 -20.64 -2.81
N LEU A 19 0.81 -20.44 -3.01
CA LEU A 19 0.14 -20.70 -4.29
C LEU A 19 0.44 -19.62 -5.35
N CYS A 20 0.79 -18.41 -4.93
CA CYS A 20 1.21 -17.34 -5.83
C CYS A 20 2.14 -16.33 -5.12
N SER A 21 3.00 -15.67 -5.90
CA SER A 21 3.90 -14.64 -5.35
C SER A 21 3.09 -13.44 -4.88
N HIS A 22 3.26 -13.07 -3.61
CA HIS A 22 2.63 -11.90 -3.03
C HIS A 22 3.69 -10.85 -2.70
N ASP A 23 3.66 -9.73 -3.42
CA ASP A 23 4.46 -8.56 -3.08
C ASP A 23 3.71 -7.67 -2.06
N MET A 24 4.46 -6.84 -1.32
CA MET A 24 3.89 -5.84 -0.39
C MET A 24 3.03 -6.37 0.78
N ILE A 25 3.13 -7.67 1.09
CA ILE A 25 2.63 -8.24 2.34
C ILE A 25 3.74 -8.21 3.41
N SER A 26 3.41 -7.80 4.63
CA SER A 26 4.33 -7.84 5.79
C SER A 26 5.73 -7.24 5.52
N PHE A 27 5.81 -6.18 4.72
CA PHE A 27 7.08 -5.55 4.33
C PHE A 27 7.49 -4.40 5.26
N MET A 28 6.54 -3.86 6.03
CA MET A 28 6.78 -2.75 6.96
C MET A 28 6.97 -3.25 8.40
N ASP A 29 7.88 -2.62 9.12
CA ASP A 29 7.98 -2.77 10.58
C ASP A 29 6.88 -1.90 11.24
N PRO A 30 6.04 -2.45 12.12
CA PRO A 30 5.02 -1.67 12.84
C PRO A 30 5.58 -0.53 13.71
N LEU A 31 6.88 -0.57 14.07
CA LEU A 31 7.53 0.47 14.88
C LEU A 31 8.01 1.67 14.04
N VAL A 32 7.98 1.58 12.71
CA VAL A 32 8.34 2.69 11.82
C VAL A 32 7.10 3.55 11.56
N SER A 33 7.06 4.72 12.18
CA SER A 33 5.92 5.65 12.17
C SER A 33 5.77 6.50 10.90
N SER A 34 6.76 6.52 10.00
CA SER A 34 6.83 7.44 8.86
C SER A 34 6.46 6.79 7.52
N ASN A 35 5.49 5.86 7.49
CA ASN A 35 5.04 5.26 6.24
C ASN A 35 3.78 5.95 5.73
N THR A 36 3.94 6.70 4.64
CA THR A 36 2.86 7.47 4.02
C THR A 36 2.24 6.70 2.85
N VAL A 37 1.07 7.18 2.40
CA VAL A 37 0.44 6.71 1.16
C VAL A 37 1.38 6.88 -0.05
N VAL A 38 2.21 7.93 -0.04
CA VAL A 38 3.21 8.20 -1.08
C VAL A 38 4.31 7.12 -1.10
N ASP A 39 4.77 6.67 0.07
CA ASP A 39 5.79 5.61 0.17
C ASP A 39 5.27 4.28 -0.36
N PHE A 40 4.01 3.95 -0.05
CA PHE A 40 3.34 2.79 -0.64
C PHE A 40 3.25 2.92 -2.16
N ARG A 41 2.75 4.06 -2.65
CA ARG A 41 2.58 4.33 -4.08
C ARG A 41 3.89 4.14 -4.85
N ASN A 42 4.97 4.76 -4.38
CA ASN A 42 6.26 4.72 -5.07
C ASN A 42 6.83 3.29 -5.13
N LYS A 43 6.70 2.52 -4.04
CA LYS A 43 7.14 1.10 -4.00
C LYS A 43 6.28 0.22 -4.92
N ALA A 44 4.96 0.38 -4.87
CA ALA A 44 4.03 -0.37 -5.71
C ALA A 44 4.24 -0.07 -7.20
N LEU A 45 4.40 1.20 -7.59
CA LEU A 45 4.66 1.59 -8.98
C LEU A 45 5.97 1.00 -9.49
N ALA A 46 7.04 1.00 -8.69
CA ALA A 46 8.31 0.40 -9.07
C ALA A 46 8.17 -1.11 -9.35
N LEU A 47 7.43 -1.84 -8.49
CA LEU A 47 7.16 -3.27 -8.66
C LEU A 47 6.30 -3.56 -9.89
N ILE A 48 5.24 -2.77 -10.11
CA ILE A 48 4.39 -2.87 -11.29
C ILE A 48 5.24 -2.66 -12.54
N SER A 49 5.99 -1.55 -12.61
CA SER A 49 6.86 -1.22 -13.75
C SER A 49 7.90 -2.29 -14.05
N PHE A 50 8.45 -2.95 -13.04
CA PHE A 50 9.35 -4.09 -13.26
C PHE A 50 8.59 -5.32 -13.78
N THR A 51 7.40 -5.60 -13.24
CA THR A 51 6.60 -6.78 -13.57
C THR A 51 6.03 -6.74 -14.98
N ILE A 52 5.56 -5.59 -15.47
CA ILE A 52 5.06 -5.45 -16.85
C ILE A 52 6.14 -5.69 -17.92
N LEU A 53 7.42 -5.62 -17.57
CA LEU A 53 8.53 -5.96 -18.47
C LEU A 53 8.75 -7.48 -18.59
N LEU A 54 8.12 -8.27 -17.70
CA LEU A 54 8.21 -9.73 -17.73
C LEU A 54 7.05 -10.30 -18.58
N PRO A 55 7.33 -11.06 -19.65
CA PRO A 55 6.32 -11.45 -20.64
C PRO A 55 5.22 -12.41 -20.12
N VAL A 56 5.33 -12.89 -18.89
CA VAL A 56 4.46 -13.93 -18.32
C VAL A 56 3.75 -13.49 -17.04
N LYS A 57 3.94 -12.25 -16.58
CA LYS A 57 3.35 -11.76 -15.32
C LYS A 57 2.48 -10.53 -15.55
N LEU A 58 1.20 -10.67 -15.21
CA LEU A 58 0.28 -9.54 -15.09
C LEU A 58 0.21 -9.12 -13.60
N PRO A 59 0.47 -7.85 -13.25
CA PRO A 59 0.33 -7.39 -11.89
C PRO A 59 -1.15 -7.38 -11.47
N SER A 60 -1.45 -7.94 -10.31
CA SER A 60 -2.77 -7.92 -9.68
C SER A 60 -2.68 -7.20 -8.34
N ILE A 61 -3.62 -6.29 -8.08
CA ILE A 61 -3.71 -5.53 -6.82
C ILE A 61 -4.94 -6.05 -6.09
N VAL A 62 -4.73 -6.59 -4.89
CA VAL A 62 -5.80 -7.19 -4.07
C VAL A 62 -5.78 -6.59 -2.67
N GLY A 63 -6.95 -6.14 -2.20
CA GLY A 63 -7.14 -5.51 -0.89
C GLY A 63 -6.70 -4.04 -0.83
N GLY A 64 -6.49 -3.53 0.38
CA GLY A 64 -6.08 -2.15 0.67
C GLY A 64 -7.19 -1.26 1.25
N THR A 65 -6.81 -0.17 1.90
CA THR A 65 -7.72 0.96 2.18
C THR A 65 -7.83 1.81 0.92
N ASN A 66 -9.03 2.29 0.57
CA ASN A 66 -9.29 2.98 -0.70
C ASN A 66 -8.25 4.05 -1.05
N CYS A 67 -7.77 4.83 -0.07
CA CYS A 67 -6.74 5.85 -0.29
C CYS A 67 -5.44 5.33 -0.92
N TYR A 68 -5.02 4.09 -0.63
CA TYR A 68 -3.82 3.49 -1.22
C TYR A 68 -4.06 3.07 -2.68
N ILE A 69 -5.22 2.51 -2.97
CA ILE A 69 -5.62 2.13 -4.34
C ILE A 69 -5.77 3.40 -5.19
N GLU A 70 -6.47 4.40 -4.65
CA GLU A 70 -6.66 5.69 -5.30
C GLU A 70 -5.33 6.38 -5.60
N SER A 71 -4.36 6.33 -4.69
CA SER A 71 -3.02 6.89 -4.94
C SER A 71 -2.27 6.23 -6.11
N LEU A 72 -2.62 4.99 -6.47
CA LEU A 72 -2.04 4.27 -7.60
C LEU A 72 -2.77 4.56 -8.91
N LEU A 73 -4.10 4.63 -8.87
CA LEU A 73 -4.94 4.84 -10.05
C LEU A 73 -4.90 6.30 -10.51
N TRP A 74 -4.99 7.22 -9.55
CA TRP A 74 -5.06 8.64 -9.84
C TRP A 74 -3.66 9.25 -9.76
N ARG A 75 -3.28 10.00 -10.79
CA ARG A 75 -2.18 10.95 -10.69
C ARG A 75 -2.64 12.09 -9.78
N VAL A 76 -2.60 11.86 -8.48
CA VAL A 76 -2.83 12.90 -7.49
C VAL A 76 -1.72 13.93 -7.74
N ASP A 77 -2.13 15.15 -8.11
CA ASP A 77 -1.22 16.28 -8.13
C ASP A 77 -0.54 16.36 -6.76
N PRO A 78 0.80 16.49 -6.68
CA PRO A 78 1.50 16.65 -5.42
C PRO A 78 0.87 17.71 -4.50
N GLU A 79 0.28 18.78 -5.06
CA GLU A 79 -0.46 19.79 -4.27
C GLU A 79 -1.74 19.21 -3.65
N LEU A 80 -2.55 18.46 -4.40
CA LEU A 80 -3.78 17.83 -3.91
C LEU A 80 -3.50 16.75 -2.86
N ALA A 81 -2.40 16.00 -3.01
CA ALA A 81 -1.98 15.02 -2.02
C ALA A 81 -1.61 15.67 -0.69
N SER A 82 -1.03 16.88 -0.71
CA SER A 82 -0.71 17.63 0.51
C SER A 82 -1.96 18.15 1.24
N MET A 83 -3.02 18.48 0.51
CA MET A 83 -4.30 18.99 1.05
C MET A 83 -5.11 17.88 1.75
N LEU A 84 -5.06 16.65 1.25
CA LEU A 84 -5.72 15.50 1.87
C LEU A 84 -5.14 15.12 3.24
N HIS A 85 -3.90 15.53 3.54
CA HIS A 85 -3.26 15.30 4.84
C HIS A 85 -3.58 16.37 5.90
N THR A 86 -4.22 17.49 5.52
CA THR A 86 -4.51 18.60 6.45
C THR A 86 -5.90 18.53 7.09
N GLU A 87 -6.83 17.71 6.60
CA GLU A 87 -8.21 17.72 7.11
C GLU A 87 -8.44 16.88 8.38
N ASP A 88 -7.54 15.97 8.74
CA ASP A 88 -7.66 15.15 9.97
C ASP A 88 -7.01 15.77 11.21
N ALA A 89 -6.26 16.87 11.08
CA ALA A 89 -5.66 17.58 12.23
C ALA A 89 -6.57 18.66 12.84
N GLY A 90 -7.75 18.91 12.25
CA GLY A 90 -8.60 20.07 12.57
C GLY A 90 -9.78 19.86 13.52
N LYS A 91 -10.03 18.64 14.02
CA LYS A 91 -11.18 18.36 14.92
C LYS A 91 -10.76 17.97 16.33
N ILE A 92 -9.90 18.79 16.95
CA ILE A 92 -9.81 18.91 18.41
C ILE A 92 -9.59 20.38 18.78
N ASN A 93 -10.67 21.18 18.77
CA ASN A 93 -10.91 22.33 19.65
C ASN A 93 -12.09 23.13 19.11
N GLY A 94 -13.21 23.04 19.83
CA GLY A 94 -14.47 23.74 19.57
C GLY A 94 -15.57 23.15 20.43
#